data_AF-A0A378KUE8-F1
#
_entry.id   AF-A0A378KUE8-F1
#
_cell.length_a   1.000
_cell.length_b   1.000
_cell.length_c   1.000
_cell.angle_alpha   90.00
_cell.angle_beta   90.00
_cell.angle_gamma   90.00
#
_symmetry.space_group_name_H-M   'P 1'
#
loop_
_entity.id
_entity.type
_entity.pdbx_description
1 polymer ?
#
loop_
_entity_poly.entity_id
_entity_poly.type
_entity_poly.pdbx_seq_one_letter_code
_entity_poly.pdbx_strand_id
1 'polypeptide(L)'
;MKPILYLAFIVLNVILAQPDAMAQKPYNELQINHVNLKKYPEHITVHEPGVEVTIGDLHGNALKLLNFLIRNDVVKITKEDYNLFVSIYEKSPDDLTVKDLAYFQVLLNAAKINSQHKIRFLGDDLCDRGMNDYYTLQLYKKLDMAGVPFDVVLSNHGNFFLSAYERPEQSFSFNPYGEGENESTVQSMLHLGRIIDRGIIERQDVLDIIQNHYLKHLVFPGYTHNKQKNELTVYSHAPIDLGILAELAKDLKTPYNDSNLAELTKGFDSINHQIHQWIMSRTFTVHYNQLNEDHKKSNTQSPIKQVLWNRDYTILHRDHEPTGKHFFVNYVHGHDSMPNVFNLDNLFGKGNDNYTGPYAIHVTHS
;
A
#
# COMPACT_ATOMS: atom_id res chain seq x y z
N MET A 1 62.62 -58.24 -13.78
CA MET A 1 62.61 -56.84 -13.28
C MET A 1 61.69 -56.00 -14.17
N LYS A 2 60.85 -55.19 -13.52
CA LYS A 2 59.79 -54.26 -14.01
C LYS A 2 60.19 -53.41 -15.25
N PRO A 3 59.24 -52.94 -16.11
CA PRO A 3 58.14 -52.05 -15.70
C PRO A 3 56.72 -52.45 -16.15
N ILE A 4 55.77 -52.15 -15.27
CA ILE A 4 54.32 -52.21 -15.46
C ILE A 4 53.89 -50.81 -15.92
N LEU A 5 53.22 -50.73 -17.07
CA LEU A 5 52.60 -49.52 -17.60
C LEU A 5 51.28 -49.29 -16.86
N TYR A 6 51.15 -48.15 -16.18
CA TYR A 6 49.90 -47.69 -15.57
C TYR A 6 48.99 -47.13 -16.67
N LEU A 7 47.85 -47.79 -16.92
CA LEU A 7 46.74 -47.22 -17.68
C LEU A 7 45.74 -46.64 -16.67
N ALA A 8 45.70 -45.31 -16.55
CA ALA A 8 44.73 -44.62 -15.72
C ALA A 8 43.37 -44.59 -16.42
N PHE A 9 42.38 -45.26 -15.84
CA PHE A 9 40.97 -45.12 -16.17
C PHE A 9 40.51 -43.72 -15.70
N ILE A 10 40.26 -42.81 -16.65
CA ILE A 10 39.51 -41.59 -16.38
C ILE A 10 38.03 -41.99 -16.34
N VAL A 11 37.51 -42.22 -15.12
CA VAL A 11 36.08 -42.25 -14.87
C VAL A 11 35.60 -40.81 -14.96
N LEU A 12 34.92 -40.49 -16.06
CA LEU A 12 34.19 -39.24 -16.24
C LEU A 12 33.01 -39.25 -15.26
N ASN A 13 33.23 -38.71 -14.06
CA ASN A 13 32.14 -38.34 -13.15
C ASN A 13 31.41 -37.17 -13.80
N VAL A 14 30.39 -37.49 -14.61
CA VAL A 14 29.32 -36.56 -14.92
C VAL A 14 28.63 -36.29 -13.60
N ILE A 15 29.00 -35.18 -12.98
CA ILE A 15 28.24 -34.56 -11.90
C ILE A 15 26.89 -34.19 -12.54
N LEU A 16 25.91 -35.07 -12.37
CA LEU A 16 24.51 -34.69 -12.35
C LEU A 16 24.39 -33.64 -11.24
N ALA A 17 24.47 -32.36 -11.62
CA ALA A 17 24.02 -31.29 -10.76
C ALA A 17 22.53 -31.56 -10.50
N GLN A 18 22.22 -32.05 -9.31
CA GLN A 18 20.86 -32.06 -8.81
C GLN A 18 20.40 -30.60 -8.70
N PRO A 19 19.33 -30.17 -9.38
CA PRO A 19 18.72 -28.88 -9.12
C PRO A 19 17.77 -29.02 -7.92
N ASP A 20 18.26 -29.49 -6.79
CA ASP A 20 17.48 -29.67 -5.56
C ASP A 20 18.08 -28.83 -4.43
N ALA A 21 17.97 -27.50 -4.56
CA ALA A 21 18.18 -26.57 -3.45
C ALA A 21 17.45 -25.22 -3.61
N MET A 22 16.43 -25.14 -4.48
CA MET A 22 15.39 -24.12 -4.32
C MET A 22 14.16 -24.85 -3.78
N ALA A 23 14.09 -24.99 -2.45
CA ALA A 23 12.80 -25.19 -1.81
C ALA A 23 11.87 -24.11 -2.39
N GLN A 24 10.83 -24.52 -3.11
CA GLN A 24 9.90 -23.58 -3.76
C GLN A 24 9.40 -22.62 -2.67
N LYS A 25 9.75 -21.33 -2.80
CA LYS A 25 9.26 -20.32 -1.85
C LYS A 25 7.73 -20.38 -1.83
N PRO A 26 7.09 -20.21 -0.66
CA PRO A 26 5.64 -20.17 -0.60
C PRO A 26 5.15 -19.00 -1.47
N TYR A 27 4.00 -19.18 -2.13
CA TYR A 27 3.47 -18.14 -3.05
C TYR A 27 3.17 -16.83 -2.32
N ASN A 28 2.67 -16.91 -1.09
CA ASN A 28 2.49 -15.81 -0.16
C ASN A 28 3.42 -15.99 1.04
N GLU A 29 4.11 -14.94 1.44
CA GLU A 29 5.07 -14.96 2.55
C GLU A 29 4.89 -13.71 3.42
N LEU A 30 4.80 -13.90 4.74
CA LEU A 30 4.85 -12.80 5.71
C LEU A 30 6.27 -12.67 6.24
N GLN A 31 6.91 -11.53 5.98
CA GLN A 31 8.23 -11.22 6.51
C GLN A 31 8.11 -10.18 7.63
N ILE A 32 8.66 -10.50 8.79
CA ILE A 32 8.68 -9.61 9.96
C ILE A 32 10.11 -9.38 10.38
N ASN A 33 10.51 -8.10 10.44
CA ASN A 33 11.81 -7.67 10.93
C ASN A 33 11.63 -6.63 12.03
N HIS A 34 12.68 -6.38 12.82
CA HIS A 34 12.69 -5.27 13.76
C HIS A 34 13.45 -4.08 13.16
N VAL A 35 12.82 -2.91 13.13
CA VAL A 35 13.35 -1.74 12.40
C VAL A 35 13.26 -0.50 13.26
N ASN A 36 14.23 0.41 13.09
CA ASN A 36 14.17 1.78 13.61
C ASN A 36 14.13 2.76 12.43
N LEU A 37 13.05 3.53 12.30
CA LEU A 37 12.83 4.50 11.22
C LEU A 37 13.81 5.67 11.25
N LYS A 38 14.38 6.01 12.40
CA LYS A 38 15.37 7.09 12.51
C LYS A 38 16.78 6.67 12.06
N LYS A 39 16.95 5.40 11.68
CA LYS A 39 18.22 4.87 11.18
C LYS A 39 18.08 4.41 9.73
N TYR A 40 19.09 4.67 8.93
CA TYR A 40 19.19 4.12 7.58
C TYR A 40 19.12 2.58 7.62
N PRO A 41 18.39 1.93 6.70
CA PRO A 41 18.33 0.47 6.63
C PRO A 41 19.70 -0.18 6.40
N GLU A 42 20.16 -0.99 7.37
CA GLU A 42 21.41 -1.76 7.22
C GLU A 42 21.21 -3.04 6.39
N HIS A 43 19.98 -3.54 6.34
CA HIS A 43 19.59 -4.71 5.57
C HIS A 43 18.62 -4.30 4.46
N ILE A 44 19.03 -4.52 3.21
CA ILE A 44 18.25 -4.29 2.01
C ILE A 44 17.99 -5.66 1.38
N THR A 45 16.72 -6.01 1.24
CA THR A 45 16.25 -7.22 0.57
C THR A 45 16.13 -6.93 -0.92
N VAL A 46 16.90 -7.67 -1.72
CA VAL A 46 16.75 -7.67 -3.18
C VAL A 46 15.83 -8.83 -3.54
N HIS A 47 14.71 -8.52 -4.17
CA HIS A 47 13.76 -9.52 -4.63
C HIS A 47 14.03 -9.88 -6.10
N GLU A 48 13.52 -11.02 -6.55
CA GLU A 48 13.52 -11.34 -7.98
C GLU A 48 12.57 -10.40 -8.75
N PRO A 49 12.82 -10.11 -10.04
CA PRO A 49 11.90 -9.35 -10.86
C PRO A 49 10.49 -9.96 -10.86
N GLY A 50 9.45 -9.10 -10.79
CA GLY A 50 8.06 -9.54 -10.79
C GLY A 50 7.47 -9.90 -9.43
N VAL A 51 8.28 -9.94 -8.36
CA VAL A 51 7.77 -10.05 -6.99
C VAL A 51 6.93 -8.82 -6.62
N GLU A 52 5.80 -9.06 -5.96
CA GLU A 52 4.98 -8.01 -5.37
C GLU A 52 5.27 -7.88 -3.88
N VAL A 53 5.47 -6.65 -3.40
CA VAL A 53 5.73 -6.36 -1.99
C VAL A 53 4.66 -5.41 -1.46
N THR A 54 3.95 -5.87 -0.44
CA THR A 54 2.85 -5.14 0.21
C THR A 54 3.26 -4.72 1.62
N ILE A 55 2.98 -3.46 1.98
CA ILE A 55 3.06 -2.95 3.35
C ILE A 55 1.67 -2.58 3.87
N GLY A 56 1.45 -2.79 5.17
CA GLY A 56 0.26 -2.34 5.88
C GLY A 56 0.16 -0.82 6.00
N ASP A 57 -0.68 -0.37 6.94
CA ASP A 57 -0.97 1.04 7.20
C ASP A 57 0.29 1.90 7.30
N LEU A 58 0.35 2.96 6.52
CA LEU A 58 1.48 3.89 6.53
C LEU A 58 1.38 4.93 7.65
N HIS A 59 0.20 5.13 8.25
CA HIS A 59 -0.09 6.14 9.27
C HIS A 59 0.35 7.56 8.86
N GLY A 60 0.24 7.91 7.57
CA GLY A 60 0.68 9.20 7.01
C GLY A 60 2.20 9.39 7.07
N ASN A 61 2.96 8.34 7.39
CA ASN A 61 4.36 8.44 7.76
C ASN A 61 5.28 8.25 6.55
N ALA A 62 5.68 9.36 5.92
CA ALA A 62 6.59 9.33 4.79
C ALA A 62 7.99 8.77 5.10
N LEU A 63 8.44 8.81 6.38
CA LEU A 63 9.68 8.16 6.80
C LEU A 63 9.54 6.64 6.80
N LYS A 64 8.39 6.11 7.23
CA LYS A 64 8.05 4.68 7.11
C LYS A 64 8.01 4.26 5.65
N LEU A 65 7.37 5.05 4.79
CA LEU A 65 7.32 4.82 3.34
C LEU A 65 8.74 4.77 2.74
N LEU A 66 9.58 5.79 2.96
CA LEU A 66 10.94 5.81 2.43
C LEU A 66 11.79 4.64 2.95
N ASN A 67 11.69 4.32 4.25
CA ASN A 67 12.39 3.18 4.85
C ASN A 67 11.98 1.86 4.18
N PHE A 68 10.67 1.66 3.96
CA PHE A 68 10.13 0.51 3.26
C PHE A 68 10.66 0.41 1.82
N LEU A 69 10.68 1.52 1.08
CA LEU A 69 11.17 1.54 -0.30
C LEU A 69 12.67 1.22 -0.39
N ILE A 70 13.49 1.72 0.54
CA ILE A 70 14.93 1.40 0.59
C ILE A 70 15.14 -0.07 0.95
N ARG A 71 14.41 -0.60 1.95
CA ARG A 71 14.54 -1.99 2.40
C ARG A 71 14.18 -3.02 1.35
N ASN A 72 13.35 -2.68 0.37
CA ASN A 72 12.96 -3.58 -0.73
C ASN A 72 13.60 -3.19 -2.06
N ASP A 73 14.77 -2.55 -2.02
CA ASP A 73 15.59 -2.18 -3.17
C ASP A 73 14.93 -1.21 -4.18
N VAL A 74 13.76 -0.65 -3.87
CA VAL A 74 13.00 0.24 -4.77
C VAL A 74 13.65 1.62 -4.88
N VAL A 75 14.12 2.18 -3.76
CA VAL A 75 14.75 3.50 -3.69
C VAL A 75 16.16 3.37 -3.14
N LYS A 76 17.14 4.00 -3.81
CA LYS A 76 18.53 4.05 -3.33
C LYS A 76 18.96 5.50 -3.16
N ILE A 77 19.25 5.85 -1.91
CA ILE A 77 19.83 7.14 -1.47
C ILE A 77 20.99 6.88 -0.51
N THR A 78 21.80 7.91 -0.26
CA THR A 78 22.90 7.82 0.71
C THR A 78 22.38 7.80 2.15
N LYS A 79 23.23 7.37 3.09
CA LYS A 79 22.91 7.41 4.53
C LYS A 79 22.79 8.85 5.02
N GLU A 80 23.61 9.74 4.48
CA GLU A 80 23.64 11.17 4.76
C GLU A 80 22.31 11.81 4.34
N ASP A 81 21.85 11.52 3.13
CA ASP A 81 20.57 11.98 2.61
C ASP A 81 19.40 11.49 3.46
N TYR A 82 19.40 10.21 3.84
CA TYR A 82 18.36 9.66 4.72
C TYR A 82 18.32 10.38 6.07
N ASN A 83 19.47 10.59 6.70
CA ASN A 83 19.55 11.31 7.99
C ASN A 83 19.10 12.76 7.85
N LEU A 84 19.42 13.42 6.72
CA LEU A 84 18.91 14.74 6.41
C LEU A 84 17.38 14.73 6.31
N PHE A 85 16.79 13.76 5.60
CA PHE A 85 15.34 13.64 5.54
C PHE A 85 14.70 13.38 6.90
N VAL A 86 15.30 12.53 7.76
CA VAL A 86 14.83 12.33 9.14
C VAL A 86 14.76 13.69 9.87
N SER A 87 15.80 14.51 9.78
CA SER A 87 15.82 15.82 10.43
C SER A 87 14.80 16.81 9.89
N ILE A 88 14.47 16.74 8.59
CA ILE A 88 13.44 17.57 7.95
C ILE A 88 12.05 17.09 8.35
N TYR A 89 11.84 15.77 8.35
CA TYR A 89 10.55 15.14 8.66
C TYR A 89 10.10 15.41 10.10
N GLU A 90 11.04 15.48 11.05
CA GLU A 90 10.76 15.78 12.46
C GLU A 90 10.39 17.25 12.73
N LYS A 91 10.55 18.16 11.76
CA LYS A 91 10.18 19.57 11.94
C LYS A 91 8.68 19.74 12.01
N SER A 92 8.24 20.63 12.90
CA SER A 92 6.86 21.10 12.90
C SER A 92 6.55 21.83 11.58
N PRO A 93 5.28 21.89 11.15
CA PRO A 93 4.90 22.66 9.98
C PRO A 93 5.15 24.15 10.11
N ASP A 94 5.44 24.70 11.30
CA ASP A 94 5.84 26.10 11.52
C ASP A 94 7.34 26.33 11.36
N ASP A 95 8.14 25.35 11.76
CA ASP A 95 9.61 25.40 11.69
C ASP A 95 10.15 25.04 10.30
N LEU A 96 9.30 24.43 9.46
CA LEU A 96 9.64 24.06 8.10
C LEU A 96 9.86 25.30 7.23
N THR A 97 10.90 25.26 6.40
CA THR A 97 11.27 26.34 5.48
C THR A 97 11.29 25.89 4.02
N VAL A 98 11.25 26.84 3.08
CA VAL A 98 11.43 26.57 1.64
C VAL A 98 12.75 25.83 1.38
N LYS A 99 13.80 26.16 2.13
CA LYS A 99 15.11 25.52 2.01
C LYS A 99 15.08 24.04 2.41
N ASP A 100 14.31 23.68 3.43
CA ASP A 100 14.14 22.29 3.85
C ASP A 100 13.47 21.45 2.76
N LEU A 101 12.40 21.98 2.16
CA LEU A 101 11.73 21.29 1.05
C LEU A 101 12.59 21.22 -0.21
N ALA A 102 13.42 22.24 -0.48
CA ALA A 102 14.39 22.21 -1.56
C ALA A 102 15.44 21.10 -1.35
N TYR A 103 15.93 20.91 -0.12
CA TYR A 103 16.84 19.80 0.19
C TYR A 103 16.17 18.44 0.01
N PHE A 104 14.93 18.28 0.47
CA PHE A 104 14.17 17.06 0.22
C PHE A 104 14.00 16.79 -1.28
N GLN A 105 13.74 17.82 -2.09
CA GLN A 105 13.63 17.67 -3.54
C GLN A 105 14.96 17.24 -4.20
N VAL A 106 16.08 17.81 -3.76
CA VAL A 106 17.42 17.43 -4.25
C VAL A 106 17.69 15.95 -3.97
N LEU A 107 17.37 15.48 -2.76
CA LEU A 107 17.47 14.08 -2.38
C LEU A 107 16.65 13.19 -3.31
N LEU A 108 15.36 13.52 -3.51
CA LEU A 108 14.48 12.73 -4.38
C LEU A 108 14.97 12.72 -5.83
N ASN A 109 15.50 13.83 -6.33
CA ASN A 109 16.03 13.92 -7.68
C ASN A 109 17.27 13.01 -7.85
N ALA A 110 18.15 12.96 -6.85
CA ALA A 110 19.36 12.13 -6.86
C ALA A 110 19.08 10.64 -6.62
N ALA A 111 17.93 10.29 -6.05
CA ALA A 111 17.55 8.91 -5.76
C ALA A 111 17.50 8.04 -7.04
N LYS A 112 18.16 6.89 -6.98
CA LYS A 112 18.06 5.85 -8.02
C LYS A 112 16.86 4.95 -7.71
N ILE A 113 16.10 4.59 -8.75
CA ILE A 113 14.88 3.82 -8.61
C ILE A 113 15.02 2.47 -9.30
N ASN A 114 14.60 1.41 -8.61
CA ASN A 114 14.40 0.08 -9.18
C ASN A 114 12.90 -0.13 -9.41
N SER A 115 12.50 -0.35 -10.67
CA SER A 115 11.12 -0.54 -11.09
C SER A 115 10.74 -1.99 -11.38
N GLN A 116 11.58 -2.96 -10.99
CA GLN A 116 11.35 -4.39 -11.28
C GLN A 116 10.34 -5.07 -10.36
N HIS A 117 9.85 -4.36 -9.32
CA HIS A 117 8.94 -4.91 -8.31
C HIS A 117 7.64 -4.12 -8.31
N LYS A 118 6.52 -4.82 -8.09
CA LYS A 118 5.24 -4.17 -7.82
C LYS A 118 5.13 -3.86 -6.33
N ILE A 119 4.74 -2.65 -6.01
CA ILE A 119 4.56 -2.20 -4.63
C ILE A 119 3.08 -2.01 -4.32
N ARG A 120 2.66 -2.39 -3.13
CA ARG A 120 1.28 -2.15 -2.69
C ARG A 120 1.24 -1.55 -1.29
N PHE A 121 0.47 -0.49 -1.15
CA PHE A 121 0.21 0.19 0.11
C PHE A 121 -1.23 -0.13 0.54
N LEU A 122 -1.43 -0.69 1.74
CA LEU A 122 -2.78 -1.01 2.24
C LEU A 122 -3.56 0.20 2.79
N GLY A 123 -3.08 1.40 2.49
CA GLY A 123 -3.75 2.66 2.82
C GLY A 123 -3.18 3.35 4.05
N ASP A 124 -3.98 4.27 4.58
CA ASP A 124 -3.61 5.20 5.66
C ASP A 124 -2.28 5.92 5.36
N ASP A 125 -2.08 6.24 4.08
CA ASP A 125 -0.87 6.85 3.54
C ASP A 125 -0.91 8.37 3.52
N LEU A 126 -2.13 8.93 3.47
CA LEU A 126 -2.43 10.35 3.55
C LEU A 126 -3.51 10.62 4.61
N CYS A 127 -3.59 11.86 5.08
CA CYS A 127 -4.57 12.32 6.08
C CYS A 127 -4.58 11.49 7.37
N ASP A 128 -3.40 11.18 7.91
CA ASP A 128 -3.23 10.41 9.15
C ASP A 128 -2.28 11.13 10.13
N ARG A 129 -1.66 10.41 11.06
CA ARG A 129 -0.86 10.89 12.20
C ARG A 129 0.54 11.37 11.82
N GLY A 130 0.94 11.17 10.57
CA GLY A 130 2.26 11.54 10.09
C GLY A 130 2.52 13.04 10.09
N MET A 131 3.71 13.42 9.65
CA MET A 131 4.17 14.81 9.78
C MET A 131 3.67 15.72 8.66
N ASN A 132 3.62 15.26 7.41
CA ASN A 132 3.10 16.07 6.30
C ASN A 132 2.85 15.20 5.06
N ASP A 133 1.65 15.28 4.49
CA ASP A 133 1.27 14.54 3.28
C ASP A 133 2.09 14.92 2.04
N TYR A 134 2.68 16.12 2.01
CA TYR A 134 3.55 16.56 0.92
C TYR A 134 4.69 15.58 0.65
N TYR A 135 5.30 15.01 1.69
CA TYR A 135 6.41 14.08 1.54
C TYR A 135 5.97 12.76 0.90
N THR A 136 4.82 12.22 1.29
CA THR A 136 4.24 11.00 0.69
C THR A 136 3.91 11.24 -0.78
N LEU A 137 3.23 12.35 -1.09
CA LEU A 137 2.87 12.72 -2.47
C LEU A 137 4.09 12.85 -3.39
N GLN A 138 5.18 13.44 -2.89
CA GLN A 138 6.42 13.58 -3.65
C GLN A 138 7.14 12.24 -3.88
N LEU A 139 7.06 11.31 -2.91
CA LEU A 139 7.56 9.95 -3.10
C LEU A 139 6.74 9.20 -4.17
N TYR A 140 5.41 9.31 -4.15
CA TYR A 140 4.56 8.74 -5.20
C TYR A 140 4.83 9.32 -6.58
N LYS A 141 4.98 10.65 -6.68
CA LYS A 141 5.43 11.31 -7.92
C LYS A 141 6.73 10.69 -8.43
N LYS A 142 7.72 10.51 -7.56
CA LYS A 142 9.02 9.94 -7.95
C LYS A 142 8.88 8.49 -8.44
N LEU A 143 8.06 7.67 -7.77
CA LEU A 143 7.81 6.28 -8.16
C LEU A 143 7.11 6.19 -9.52
N ASP A 144 6.05 6.98 -9.71
CA ASP A 144 5.28 7.00 -10.95
C ASP A 144 6.12 7.51 -12.13
N MET A 145 6.85 8.61 -11.97
CA MET A 145 7.76 9.13 -13.00
C MET A 145 8.87 8.15 -13.38
N ALA A 146 9.26 7.25 -12.47
CA ALA A 146 10.23 6.20 -12.73
C ALA A 146 9.61 4.90 -13.28
N GLY A 147 8.30 4.86 -13.47
CA GLY A 147 7.58 3.69 -13.98
C GLY A 147 7.56 2.51 -13.01
N VAL A 148 7.63 2.76 -11.71
CA VAL A 148 7.44 1.70 -10.70
C VAL A 148 5.96 1.29 -10.72
N PRO A 149 5.63 0.00 -10.90
CA PRO A 149 4.25 -0.44 -10.76
C PRO A 149 3.85 -0.40 -9.28
N PHE A 150 2.83 0.39 -8.94
CA PHE A 150 2.29 0.37 -7.58
C PHE A 150 0.79 0.64 -7.51
N ASP A 151 0.18 0.07 -6.47
CA ASP A 151 -1.22 0.29 -6.08
C ASP A 151 -1.27 0.93 -4.68
N VAL A 152 -2.22 1.84 -4.48
CA VAL A 152 -2.64 2.34 -3.15
C VAL A 152 -4.06 1.85 -2.91
N VAL A 153 -4.25 0.97 -1.93
CA VAL A 153 -5.59 0.53 -1.52
C VAL A 153 -6.26 1.68 -0.77
N LEU A 154 -7.41 2.13 -1.27
CA LEU A 154 -8.12 3.24 -0.65
C LEU A 154 -8.60 2.87 0.77
N SER A 155 -8.19 3.66 1.76
CA SER A 155 -8.58 3.53 3.16
C SER A 155 -9.56 4.61 3.60
N ASN A 156 -10.04 4.50 4.84
CA ASN A 156 -10.85 5.54 5.45
C ASN A 156 -10.13 6.90 5.54
N HIS A 157 -8.84 6.93 5.90
CA HIS A 157 -8.05 8.16 5.89
C HIS A 157 -7.81 8.67 4.46
N GLY A 158 -7.56 7.77 3.50
CA GLY A 158 -7.53 8.12 2.08
C GLY A 158 -8.83 8.76 1.59
N ASN A 159 -10.00 8.28 2.04
CA ASN A 159 -11.29 8.88 1.75
C ASN A 159 -11.46 10.28 2.38
N PHE A 160 -10.92 10.53 3.57
CA PHE A 160 -10.89 11.89 4.12
C PHE A 160 -10.04 12.83 3.28
N PHE A 161 -8.89 12.36 2.81
CA PHE A 161 -8.04 13.13 1.90
C PHE A 161 -8.76 13.44 0.58
N LEU A 162 -9.42 12.45 -0.04
CA LEU A 162 -10.26 12.67 -1.22
C LEU A 162 -11.37 13.68 -0.96
N SER A 163 -12.03 13.60 0.21
CA SER A 163 -13.06 14.56 0.60
C SER A 163 -12.52 15.98 0.70
N ALA A 164 -11.28 16.18 1.18
CA ALA A 164 -10.65 17.50 1.17
C ALA A 164 -10.28 17.97 -0.25
N TYR A 165 -9.82 17.05 -1.10
CA TYR A 165 -9.46 17.32 -2.50
C TYR A 165 -10.67 17.65 -3.39
N GLU A 166 -11.82 17.03 -3.15
CA GLU A 166 -13.05 17.22 -3.94
C GLU A 166 -13.83 18.48 -3.54
N ARG A 167 -13.46 19.14 -2.44
CA ARG A 167 -14.08 20.40 -2.01
C ARG A 167 -13.67 21.56 -2.91
N PRO A 168 -14.55 22.56 -3.16
CA PRO A 168 -14.24 23.69 -4.03
C PRO A 168 -12.99 24.48 -3.64
N GLU A 169 -12.71 24.62 -2.34
CA GLU A 169 -11.59 25.41 -1.83
C GLU A 169 -10.24 24.69 -1.92
N GLN A 170 -10.24 23.34 -1.91
CA GLN A 170 -9.05 22.49 -1.94
C GLN A 170 -7.92 22.95 -0.99
N SER A 171 -8.28 23.37 0.23
CA SER A 171 -7.33 23.96 1.18
C SER A 171 -6.52 22.94 1.96
N PHE A 172 -7.01 21.70 2.09
CA PHE A 172 -6.45 20.65 2.97
C PHE A 172 -6.35 21.03 4.46
N SER A 173 -6.89 22.18 4.86
CA SER A 173 -6.95 22.63 6.26
C SER A 173 -8.26 22.21 6.95
N PHE A 174 -9.11 21.44 6.28
CA PHE A 174 -10.38 20.93 6.80
C PHE A 174 -10.17 19.68 7.66
N ASN A 175 -10.66 19.68 8.90
CA ASN A 175 -10.69 18.50 9.75
C ASN A 175 -11.99 17.69 9.55
N PRO A 176 -11.94 16.44 9.03
CA PRO A 176 -13.12 15.61 8.81
C PRO A 176 -13.84 15.19 10.09
N TYR A 177 -13.20 15.30 11.26
CA TYR A 177 -13.79 14.99 12.56
C TYR A 177 -14.45 16.20 13.25
N GLY A 178 -14.31 17.41 12.69
CA GLY A 178 -14.71 18.68 13.31
C GLY A 178 -13.52 19.45 13.88
N GLU A 179 -13.63 20.77 13.97
CA GLU A 179 -12.55 21.64 14.46
C GLU A 179 -12.14 21.26 15.89
N GLY A 180 -10.83 21.09 16.14
CA GLY A 180 -10.29 20.66 17.44
C GLY A 180 -10.46 19.18 17.79
N GLU A 181 -11.25 18.43 17.04
CA GLU A 181 -11.55 17.02 17.33
C GLU A 181 -10.57 16.08 16.60
N ASN A 182 -9.88 15.22 17.34
CA ASN A 182 -8.98 14.20 16.78
C ASN A 182 -7.95 14.75 15.76
N GLU A 183 -7.48 16.00 15.88
CA GLU A 183 -6.54 16.58 14.91
C GLU A 183 -5.27 15.74 14.72
N SER A 184 -4.80 15.10 15.78
CA SER A 184 -3.64 14.21 15.74
C SER A 184 -3.86 12.98 14.83
N THR A 185 -5.10 12.57 14.55
CA THR A 185 -5.39 11.42 13.68
C THR A 185 -5.43 11.79 12.20
N VAL A 186 -5.44 13.08 11.84
CA VAL A 186 -5.47 13.58 10.45
C VAL A 186 -4.39 14.63 10.18
N GLN A 187 -3.44 14.72 11.10
CA GLN A 187 -2.43 15.76 11.22
C GLN A 187 -1.63 15.97 9.93
N SER A 188 -1.28 14.91 9.22
CA SER A 188 -0.42 14.99 8.03
C SER A 188 -1.05 15.82 6.91
N MET A 189 -2.39 15.76 6.77
CA MET A 189 -3.15 16.58 5.82
C MET A 189 -3.29 18.02 6.33
N LEU A 190 -3.59 18.22 7.62
CA LEU A 190 -3.69 19.56 8.19
C LEU A 190 -2.36 20.32 8.08
N HIS A 191 -1.24 19.61 8.27
CA HIS A 191 0.09 20.15 8.08
C HIS A 191 0.40 20.47 6.61
N LEU A 192 -0.13 19.70 5.65
CA LEU A 192 -0.07 20.04 4.22
C LEU A 192 -0.80 21.37 3.95
N GLY A 193 -2.03 21.52 4.43
CA GLY A 193 -2.79 22.78 4.32
C GLY A 193 -2.02 23.96 4.91
N ARG A 194 -1.41 23.77 6.09
CA ARG A 194 -0.62 24.82 6.76
C ARG A 194 0.60 25.27 5.95
N ILE A 195 1.35 24.37 5.32
CA ILE A 195 2.53 24.78 4.51
C ILE A 195 2.14 25.45 3.18
N ILE A 196 0.96 25.11 2.65
CA ILE A 196 0.34 25.81 1.51
C ILE A 196 -0.04 27.23 1.93
N ASP A 197 -0.76 27.38 3.06
CA ASP A 197 -1.21 28.69 3.57
C ASP A 197 -0.04 29.61 3.93
N ARG A 198 1.10 29.04 4.34
CA ARG A 198 2.36 29.77 4.57
C ARG A 198 3.11 30.16 3.29
N GLY A 199 2.65 29.72 2.11
CA GLY A 199 3.32 29.99 0.83
C GLY A 199 4.69 29.31 0.70
N ILE A 200 4.92 28.20 1.40
CA ILE A 200 6.17 27.43 1.28
C ILE A 200 6.15 26.57 0.02
N ILE A 201 4.96 26.09 -0.35
CA ILE A 201 4.68 25.38 -1.60
C ILE A 201 3.43 25.95 -2.25
N GLU A 202 3.35 25.84 -3.56
CA GLU A 202 2.19 26.24 -4.32
C GLU A 202 1.09 25.18 -4.26
N ARG A 203 -0.15 25.61 -4.02
CA ARG A 203 -1.31 24.70 -4.00
C ARG A 203 -1.45 23.95 -5.33
N GLN A 204 -1.25 24.64 -6.45
CA GLN A 204 -1.43 24.04 -7.77
C GLN A 204 -0.44 22.89 -8.00
N ASP A 205 0.80 23.00 -7.51
CA ASP A 205 1.78 21.91 -7.61
C ASP A 205 1.29 20.65 -6.87
N VAL A 206 0.68 20.83 -5.69
CA VAL A 206 0.10 19.72 -4.92
C VAL A 206 -1.08 19.08 -5.67
N LEU A 207 -1.97 19.89 -6.23
CA LEU A 207 -3.12 19.40 -7.01
C LEU A 207 -2.67 18.64 -8.26
N ASP A 208 -1.63 19.13 -8.93
CA ASP A 208 -1.05 18.47 -10.10
C ASP A 208 -0.42 17.13 -9.72
N ILE A 209 0.22 17.03 -8.54
CA ILE A 209 0.76 15.77 -8.04
C ILE A 209 -0.37 14.76 -7.81
N ILE A 210 -1.41 15.19 -7.10
CA ILE A 210 -2.56 14.34 -6.80
C ILE A 210 -3.18 13.81 -8.10
N GLN A 211 -3.51 14.71 -9.02
CA GLN A 211 -4.21 14.39 -10.26
C GLN A 211 -3.41 13.46 -11.18
N ASN A 212 -2.09 13.66 -11.29
CA ASN A 212 -1.27 12.99 -12.29
C ASN A 212 -0.51 11.76 -11.75
N HIS A 213 -0.26 11.71 -10.44
CA HIS A 213 0.65 10.73 -9.83
C HIS A 213 0.08 9.96 -8.65
N TYR A 214 -1.10 10.33 -8.11
CA TYR A 214 -1.72 9.61 -7.00
C TYR A 214 -3.02 8.91 -7.42
N LEU A 215 -4.00 9.66 -7.95
CA LEU A 215 -5.36 9.14 -8.15
C LEU A 215 -5.42 7.87 -9.02
N LYS A 216 -4.60 7.81 -10.08
CA LYS A 216 -4.57 6.67 -11.01
C LYS A 216 -4.04 5.36 -10.40
N HIS A 217 -3.43 5.43 -9.22
CA HIS A 217 -2.90 4.27 -8.51
C HIS A 217 -3.86 3.76 -7.43
N LEU A 218 -5.00 4.43 -7.21
CA LEU A 218 -5.98 4.00 -6.23
C LEU A 218 -6.76 2.77 -6.72
N VAL A 219 -6.87 1.77 -5.84
CA VAL A 219 -7.64 0.53 -6.06
C VAL A 219 -8.60 0.26 -4.90
N PHE A 220 -9.69 -0.45 -5.19
CA PHE A 220 -10.79 -0.71 -4.23
C PHE A 220 -11.62 -1.96 -4.60
N PRO A 221 -11.27 -3.17 -4.13
CA PRO A 221 -10.00 -3.56 -3.50
C PRO A 221 -8.89 -3.82 -4.54
N GLY A 222 -7.66 -4.03 -4.07
CA GLY A 222 -6.59 -4.59 -4.90
C GLY A 222 -6.67 -6.12 -4.94
N TYR A 223 -6.10 -6.75 -5.97
CA TYR A 223 -5.98 -8.20 -6.02
C TYR A 223 -4.81 -8.68 -6.88
N THR A 224 -4.39 -9.92 -6.67
CA THR A 224 -3.40 -10.64 -7.49
C THR A 224 -3.90 -12.07 -7.75
N HIS A 225 -3.77 -12.53 -8.99
CA HIS A 225 -4.28 -13.83 -9.44
C HIS A 225 -3.13 -14.76 -9.84
N ASN A 226 -2.99 -15.88 -9.11
CA ASN A 226 -2.13 -16.99 -9.51
C ASN A 226 -2.92 -18.01 -10.33
N LYS A 227 -2.75 -17.95 -11.65
CA LYS A 227 -3.45 -18.84 -12.59
C LYS A 227 -3.05 -20.30 -12.43
N GLN A 228 -1.80 -20.57 -12.06
CA GLN A 228 -1.24 -21.92 -11.93
C GLN A 228 -1.80 -22.64 -10.71
N LYS A 229 -2.03 -21.91 -9.62
CA LYS A 229 -2.61 -22.43 -8.37
C LYS A 229 -4.13 -22.26 -8.29
N ASN A 230 -4.74 -21.61 -9.26
CA ASN A 230 -6.14 -21.21 -9.24
C ASN A 230 -6.51 -20.48 -7.93
N GLU A 231 -5.67 -19.50 -7.59
CA GLU A 231 -5.71 -18.81 -6.29
C GLU A 231 -5.75 -17.29 -6.48
N LEU A 232 -6.57 -16.63 -5.67
CA LEU A 232 -6.69 -15.18 -5.58
C LEU A 232 -6.11 -14.69 -4.25
N THR A 233 -5.33 -13.62 -4.28
CA THR A 233 -5.02 -12.84 -3.08
C THR A 233 -5.75 -11.51 -3.16
N VAL A 234 -6.61 -11.21 -2.19
CA VAL A 234 -7.36 -9.96 -2.09
C VAL A 234 -6.65 -9.03 -1.11
N TYR A 235 -6.43 -7.78 -1.53
CA TYR A 235 -5.79 -6.74 -0.72
C TYR A 235 -6.81 -5.64 -0.41
N SER A 236 -7.09 -5.45 0.87
CA SER A 236 -8.04 -4.45 1.35
C SER A 236 -7.45 -3.68 2.52
N HIS A 237 -7.93 -2.47 2.76
CA HIS A 237 -7.53 -1.72 3.95
C HIS A 237 -8.15 -2.36 5.20
N ALA A 238 -9.48 -2.42 5.26
CA ALA A 238 -10.21 -3.10 6.33
C ALA A 238 -10.41 -4.60 6.02
N PRO A 239 -10.60 -5.46 7.04
CA PRO A 239 -11.01 -6.86 6.87
C PRO A 239 -12.34 -6.99 6.11
N ILE A 240 -12.33 -7.74 5.01
CA ILE A 240 -13.50 -8.02 4.17
C ILE A 240 -13.57 -9.48 3.75
N ASP A 241 -14.67 -9.87 3.11
CA ASP A 241 -14.82 -11.14 2.40
C ASP A 241 -15.45 -10.92 1.01
N LEU A 242 -15.66 -12.01 0.26
CA LEU A 242 -16.31 -11.97 -1.05
C LEU A 242 -17.79 -11.56 -0.98
N GLY A 243 -18.46 -11.74 0.17
CA GLY A 243 -19.86 -11.37 0.37
C GLY A 243 -20.04 -9.85 0.41
N ILE A 244 -19.18 -9.15 1.13
CA ILE A 244 -19.14 -7.68 1.16
C ILE A 244 -18.90 -7.12 -0.25
N LEU A 245 -18.00 -7.73 -1.04
CA LEU A 245 -17.73 -7.30 -2.40
C LEU A 245 -18.90 -7.57 -3.36
N ALA A 246 -19.66 -8.66 -3.15
CA ALA A 246 -20.86 -8.94 -3.91
C ALA A 246 -21.97 -7.90 -3.66
N GLU A 247 -22.20 -7.52 -2.40
CA GLU A 247 -23.16 -6.47 -2.06
C GLU A 247 -22.68 -5.09 -2.56
N LEU A 248 -21.37 -4.79 -2.48
CA LEU A 248 -20.82 -3.58 -3.09
C LEU A 248 -21.07 -3.55 -4.60
N ALA A 249 -20.83 -4.64 -5.32
CA ALA A 249 -21.07 -4.69 -6.76
C ALA A 249 -22.53 -4.39 -7.12
N LYS A 250 -23.48 -4.84 -6.29
CA LYS A 250 -24.91 -4.58 -6.41
C LYS A 250 -25.24 -3.10 -6.18
N ASP A 251 -24.67 -2.46 -5.16
CA ASP A 251 -24.80 -1.01 -4.95
C ASP A 251 -24.29 -0.21 -6.15
N LEU A 252 -23.14 -0.64 -6.69
CA LEU A 252 -22.50 -0.05 -7.86
C LEU A 252 -23.21 -0.40 -9.17
N LYS A 253 -24.16 -1.33 -9.16
CA LYS A 253 -24.84 -1.89 -10.34
C LYS A 253 -23.86 -2.45 -11.38
N THR A 254 -22.83 -3.12 -10.89
CA THR A 254 -21.78 -3.75 -11.69
C THR A 254 -21.92 -5.27 -11.69
N PRO A 255 -21.49 -5.99 -12.76
CA PRO A 255 -21.50 -7.45 -12.77
C PRO A 255 -20.59 -8.02 -11.67
N TYR A 256 -21.05 -9.05 -10.98
CA TYR A 256 -20.25 -9.82 -10.04
C TYR A 256 -20.69 -11.28 -10.05
N ASN A 257 -19.72 -12.18 -10.24
CA ASN A 257 -19.98 -13.60 -10.34
C ASN A 257 -18.77 -14.37 -9.82
N ASP A 258 -18.95 -15.11 -8.74
CA ASP A 258 -17.92 -15.87 -8.07
C ASP A 258 -17.99 -17.38 -8.41
N SER A 259 -18.60 -17.76 -9.53
CA SER A 259 -18.71 -19.17 -9.95
C SER A 259 -17.34 -19.80 -10.26
N ASN A 260 -16.40 -18.99 -10.74
CA ASN A 260 -15.00 -19.36 -10.96
C ASN A 260 -14.13 -18.12 -10.91
N LEU A 261 -12.81 -18.31 -10.85
CA LEU A 261 -11.85 -17.24 -10.64
C LEU A 261 -11.79 -16.22 -11.80
N ALA A 262 -12.05 -16.65 -13.03
CA ALA A 262 -12.08 -15.74 -14.18
C ALA A 262 -13.29 -14.80 -14.14
N GLU A 263 -14.46 -15.29 -13.72
CA GLU A 263 -15.64 -14.43 -13.52
C GLU A 263 -15.51 -13.54 -12.29
N LEU A 264 -14.88 -14.05 -11.21
CA LEU A 264 -14.66 -13.29 -9.99
C LEU A 264 -13.76 -12.07 -10.24
N THR A 265 -12.66 -12.27 -10.96
CA THR A 265 -11.72 -11.20 -11.32
C THR A 265 -12.36 -10.15 -12.22
N LYS A 266 -13.23 -10.53 -13.17
CA LYS A 266 -14.04 -9.55 -13.94
C LYS A 266 -14.97 -8.73 -13.04
N GLY A 267 -15.53 -9.33 -11.99
CA GLY A 267 -16.31 -8.60 -10.99
C GLY A 267 -15.46 -7.55 -10.26
N PHE A 268 -14.25 -7.93 -9.85
CA PHE A 268 -13.31 -7.01 -9.20
C PHE A 268 -12.87 -5.87 -10.12
N ASP A 269 -12.63 -6.18 -11.40
CA ASP A 269 -12.32 -5.17 -12.42
C ASP A 269 -13.50 -4.21 -12.63
N SER A 270 -14.74 -4.71 -12.60
CA SER A 270 -15.94 -3.89 -12.76
C SER A 270 -16.15 -2.94 -11.58
N ILE A 271 -15.95 -3.42 -10.34
CA ILE A 271 -15.97 -2.59 -9.13
C ILE A 271 -14.88 -1.50 -9.23
N ASN A 272 -13.63 -1.90 -9.48
CA ASN A 272 -12.50 -0.98 -9.58
C ASN A 272 -12.71 0.06 -10.68
N HIS A 273 -13.24 -0.35 -11.84
CA HIS A 273 -13.56 0.56 -12.92
C HIS A 273 -14.56 1.63 -12.48
N GLN A 274 -15.68 1.24 -11.85
CA GLN A 274 -16.71 2.18 -11.41
C GLN A 274 -16.19 3.14 -10.34
N ILE A 275 -15.44 2.64 -9.36
CA ILE A 275 -14.84 3.46 -8.30
C ILE A 275 -13.79 4.40 -8.87
N HIS A 276 -12.92 3.93 -9.75
CA HIS A 276 -11.90 4.74 -10.40
C HIS A 276 -12.52 5.84 -11.27
N GLN A 277 -13.65 5.59 -11.95
CA GLN A 277 -14.39 6.66 -12.63
C GLN A 277 -14.79 7.76 -11.65
N TRP A 278 -15.37 7.41 -10.50
CA TRP A 278 -15.76 8.41 -9.48
C TRP A 278 -14.58 9.20 -8.93
N ILE A 279 -13.46 8.53 -8.65
CA ILE A 279 -12.23 9.16 -8.17
C ILE A 279 -11.69 10.15 -9.21
N MET A 280 -11.58 9.72 -10.47
CA MET A 280 -11.04 10.57 -11.54
C MET A 280 -11.97 11.73 -11.90
N SER A 281 -13.28 11.59 -11.70
CA SER A 281 -14.27 12.66 -11.88
C SER A 281 -14.46 13.56 -10.66
N ARG A 282 -13.73 13.34 -9.56
CA ARG A 282 -13.86 14.09 -8.29
C ARG A 282 -15.28 14.01 -7.71
N THR A 283 -15.88 12.84 -7.79
CA THR A 283 -17.24 12.56 -7.28
C THR A 283 -17.29 11.36 -6.34
N PHE A 284 -16.15 10.86 -5.85
CA PHE A 284 -16.13 9.72 -4.95
C PHE A 284 -16.86 10.05 -3.64
N THR A 285 -16.59 11.20 -3.02
CA THR A 285 -17.16 11.59 -1.74
C THR A 285 -18.68 11.72 -1.82
N VAL A 286 -19.23 12.30 -2.90
CA VAL A 286 -20.68 12.44 -3.05
C VAL A 286 -21.36 11.08 -3.22
N HIS A 287 -20.79 10.16 -4.01
CA HIS A 287 -21.34 8.82 -4.18
C HIS A 287 -21.21 7.98 -2.90
N TYR A 288 -20.06 8.06 -2.22
CA TYR A 288 -19.85 7.43 -0.92
C TYR A 288 -20.90 7.87 0.10
N ASN A 289 -21.16 9.18 0.22
CA ASN A 289 -22.15 9.71 1.15
C ASN A 289 -23.58 9.27 0.78
N GLN A 290 -23.92 9.30 -0.51
CA GLN A 290 -25.24 8.89 -1.00
C GLN A 290 -25.53 7.41 -0.66
N LEU A 291 -24.61 6.51 -0.98
CA LEU A 291 -24.77 5.08 -0.66
C LEU A 291 -24.94 4.87 0.85
N ASN A 292 -24.10 5.51 1.67
CA ASN A 292 -24.21 5.41 3.12
C ASN A 292 -25.57 5.89 3.67
N GLU A 293 -26.07 7.02 3.18
CA GLU A 293 -27.37 7.53 3.62
C GLU A 293 -28.53 6.65 3.15
N ASP A 294 -28.43 6.02 1.97
CA ASP A 294 -29.46 5.08 1.51
C ASP A 294 -29.51 3.81 2.37
N HIS A 295 -28.35 3.23 2.70
CA HIS A 295 -28.28 2.10 3.64
C HIS A 295 -28.81 2.44 5.03
N LYS A 296 -28.49 3.64 5.53
CA LYS A 296 -29.00 4.14 6.81
C LYS A 296 -30.53 4.28 6.80
N LYS A 297 -31.13 4.82 5.74
CA LYS A 297 -32.61 4.89 5.60
C LYS A 297 -33.25 3.50 5.55
N SER A 298 -32.57 2.53 4.93
CA SER A 298 -33.03 1.14 4.87
C SER A 298 -32.65 0.29 6.08
N ASN A 299 -31.98 0.86 7.09
CA ASN A 299 -31.46 0.16 8.26
C ASN A 299 -30.61 -1.09 7.90
N THR A 300 -29.74 -0.92 6.91
CA THR A 300 -28.79 -1.94 6.44
C THR A 300 -27.36 -1.45 6.60
N GLN A 301 -26.39 -2.36 6.58
CA GLN A 301 -24.97 -1.99 6.56
C GLN A 301 -24.58 -1.56 5.15
N SER A 302 -23.73 -0.53 5.04
CA SER A 302 -23.22 -0.06 3.76
C SER A 302 -21.94 -0.82 3.38
N PRO A 303 -21.94 -1.59 2.28
CA PRO A 303 -20.77 -2.34 1.79
C PRO A 303 -19.57 -1.44 1.51
N ILE A 304 -19.76 -0.27 0.88
CA ILE A 304 -18.65 0.66 0.61
C ILE A 304 -18.00 1.17 1.89
N LYS A 305 -18.79 1.38 2.95
CA LYS A 305 -18.27 1.72 4.28
C LYS A 305 -17.59 0.54 4.94
N GLN A 306 -18.11 -0.68 4.79
CA GLN A 306 -17.46 -1.88 5.32
C GLN A 306 -16.07 -2.09 4.71
N VAL A 307 -15.89 -1.88 3.40
CA VAL A 307 -14.55 -2.01 2.77
C VAL A 307 -13.54 -1.01 3.35
N LEU A 308 -13.99 0.17 3.78
CA LEU A 308 -13.14 1.20 4.39
C LEU A 308 -12.97 1.05 5.91
N TRP A 309 -13.99 0.59 6.63
CA TRP A 309 -14.10 0.74 8.08
C TRP A 309 -14.36 -0.56 8.85
N ASN A 310 -14.59 -1.70 8.19
CA ASN A 310 -15.04 -2.89 8.89
C ASN A 310 -14.06 -3.30 10.01
N ARG A 311 -14.63 -3.61 11.17
CA ARG A 311 -13.94 -4.20 12.33
C ARG A 311 -14.77 -5.33 12.96
N ASP A 312 -15.89 -5.69 12.32
CA ASP A 312 -16.71 -6.82 12.74
C ASP A 312 -16.23 -8.08 12.00
N TYR A 313 -15.57 -8.95 12.74
CA TYR A 313 -15.05 -10.22 12.23
C TYR A 313 -16.10 -11.33 12.25
N THR A 314 -17.21 -11.14 12.97
CA THR A 314 -18.23 -12.18 13.16
C THR A 314 -19.07 -12.39 11.91
N ILE A 315 -19.07 -11.41 11.00
CA ILE A 315 -19.79 -11.44 9.72
C ILE A 315 -18.95 -11.95 8.56
N LEU A 316 -17.65 -12.25 8.76
CA LEU A 316 -16.73 -12.55 7.69
C LEU A 316 -16.62 -14.05 7.39
N HIS A 317 -16.80 -14.42 6.12
CA HIS A 317 -16.63 -15.77 5.59
C HIS A 317 -15.38 -15.86 4.72
N ARG A 318 -14.24 -16.17 5.35
CA ARG A 318 -12.90 -16.13 4.73
C ARG A 318 -12.25 -17.51 4.60
N ASP A 319 -13.01 -18.54 4.29
CA ASP A 319 -12.45 -19.87 4.06
C ASP A 319 -11.43 -19.83 2.89
N HIS A 320 -10.29 -20.51 3.05
CA HIS A 320 -9.26 -20.59 2.00
C HIS A 320 -9.81 -21.24 0.73
N GLU A 321 -10.68 -22.25 0.88
CA GLU A 321 -11.49 -22.85 -0.18
C GLU A 321 -12.95 -22.50 0.08
N PRO A 322 -13.50 -21.45 -0.55
CA PRO A 322 -14.88 -21.03 -0.30
C PRO A 322 -15.87 -22.15 -0.63
N THR A 323 -16.88 -22.32 0.21
CA THR A 323 -17.84 -23.44 0.11
C THR A 323 -18.45 -23.53 -1.29
N GLY A 324 -18.29 -24.69 -1.95
CA GLY A 324 -18.85 -24.95 -3.28
C GLY A 324 -18.09 -24.28 -4.43
N LYS A 325 -16.87 -23.78 -4.20
CA LYS A 325 -16.00 -23.19 -5.22
C LYS A 325 -14.80 -24.09 -5.50
N HIS A 326 -14.25 -23.97 -6.70
CA HIS A 326 -13.07 -24.74 -7.13
C HIS A 326 -11.79 -23.88 -7.20
N PHE A 327 -11.71 -22.80 -6.42
CA PHE A 327 -10.59 -21.88 -6.38
C PHE A 327 -10.25 -21.53 -4.92
N PHE A 328 -9.06 -20.98 -4.71
CA PHE A 328 -8.58 -20.58 -3.38
C PHE A 328 -8.55 -19.06 -3.21
N VAL A 329 -8.72 -18.58 -1.97
CA VAL A 329 -8.70 -17.16 -1.63
C VAL A 329 -7.85 -16.89 -0.38
N ASN A 330 -6.90 -15.98 -0.52
CA ASN A 330 -6.16 -15.36 0.58
C ASN A 330 -6.59 -13.91 0.76
N TYR A 331 -6.49 -13.41 1.99
CA TYR A 331 -6.79 -12.04 2.34
C TYR A 331 -5.57 -11.39 2.97
N VAL A 332 -5.25 -10.17 2.55
CA VAL A 332 -4.17 -9.37 3.10
C VAL A 332 -4.73 -8.00 3.45
N HIS A 333 -4.69 -7.64 4.73
CA HIS A 333 -5.28 -6.39 5.22
C HIS A 333 -4.61 -5.89 6.49
N GLY A 334 -5.04 -4.72 6.95
CA GLY A 334 -4.50 -4.06 8.13
C GLY A 334 -5.08 -4.50 9.47
N HIS A 335 -5.79 -5.62 9.67
CA HIS A 335 -6.14 -6.06 11.04
C HIS A 335 -6.46 -7.57 11.10
N ASP A 336 -6.22 -8.27 12.22
CA ASP A 336 -6.54 -9.71 12.47
C ASP A 336 -5.78 -10.75 11.62
N SER A 337 -5.46 -11.91 12.22
CA SER A 337 -4.65 -12.97 11.63
C SER A 337 -5.30 -14.35 11.73
N MET A 338 -5.42 -15.02 10.59
CA MET A 338 -5.84 -16.42 10.42
C MET A 338 -4.92 -17.11 9.38
N PRO A 339 -4.95 -18.45 9.20
CA PRO A 339 -3.99 -19.14 8.32
C PRO A 339 -3.90 -18.60 6.88
N ASN A 340 -5.01 -18.16 6.28
CA ASN A 340 -5.08 -17.54 4.95
C ASN A 340 -5.34 -16.02 4.99
N VAL A 341 -5.11 -15.40 6.15
CA VAL A 341 -5.34 -13.98 6.41
C VAL A 341 -4.07 -13.35 6.99
N PHE A 342 -3.42 -12.49 6.20
CA PHE A 342 -2.18 -11.83 6.56
C PHE A 342 -2.46 -10.43 7.12
N ASN A 343 -2.19 -10.23 8.41
CA ASN A 343 -2.26 -8.92 9.05
C ASN A 343 -0.95 -8.16 8.88
N LEU A 344 -1.01 -6.94 8.34
CA LEU A 344 0.15 -6.06 8.23
C LEU A 344 0.10 -4.84 9.16
N ASP A 345 -0.94 -4.69 9.98
CA ASP A 345 -1.04 -3.59 10.96
C ASP A 345 -0.30 -3.88 12.25
N ASN A 346 0.25 -2.80 12.75
CA ASN A 346 1.01 -2.70 13.97
C ASN A 346 1.20 -1.21 14.27
N LEU A 347 1.68 -0.94 15.49
CA LEU A 347 1.95 0.43 15.92
C LEU A 347 3.14 1.07 15.19
N PHE A 348 3.96 0.31 14.45
CA PHE A 348 5.21 0.81 13.86
C PHE A 348 4.94 1.99 12.92
N GLY A 349 5.51 3.15 13.24
CA GLY A 349 5.35 4.40 12.51
C GLY A 349 4.11 5.23 12.86
N LYS A 350 3.22 4.76 13.75
CA LYS A 350 1.96 5.46 14.15
C LYS A 350 2.17 6.75 14.98
N GLY A 351 3.42 7.08 15.29
CA GLY A 351 3.80 8.26 16.07
C GLY A 351 5.24 8.13 16.57
N ASN A 352 5.78 9.19 17.18
CA ASN A 352 7.19 9.28 17.59
C ASN A 352 7.64 8.15 18.51
N ASP A 353 6.75 7.67 19.39
CA ASP A 353 7.02 6.58 20.32
C ASP A 353 7.10 5.21 19.64
N ASN A 354 6.66 5.10 18.39
CA ASN A 354 6.58 3.85 17.64
C ASN A 354 7.51 3.80 16.42
N TYR A 355 8.60 4.59 16.41
CA TYR A 355 9.57 4.55 15.31
C TYR A 355 10.52 3.35 15.39
N THR A 356 10.44 2.56 16.45
CA THR A 356 11.12 1.26 16.56
C THR A 356 10.07 0.18 16.78
N GLY A 357 10.10 -0.90 16.00
CA GLY A 357 9.06 -1.91 16.10
C GLY A 357 9.09 -2.99 15.02
N PRO A 358 8.07 -3.85 14.99
CA PRO A 358 7.91 -4.86 13.96
C PRO A 358 7.57 -4.19 12.63
N TYR A 359 8.47 -4.32 11.68
CA TYR A 359 8.25 -4.05 10.27
C TYR A 359 7.74 -5.33 9.61
N ALA A 360 6.47 -5.33 9.21
CA ALA A 360 5.84 -6.45 8.54
C ALA A 360 5.55 -6.10 7.08
N ILE A 361 5.90 -7.02 6.18
CA ILE A 361 5.54 -6.95 4.76
C ILE A 361 5.01 -8.30 4.30
N HIS A 362 4.11 -8.26 3.32
CA HIS A 362 3.66 -9.44 2.61
C HIS A 362 4.32 -9.49 1.23
N VAL A 363 4.89 -10.63 0.88
CA VAL A 363 5.57 -10.86 -0.40
C VAL A 363 4.78 -11.89 -1.19
N THR A 364 4.42 -11.54 -2.42
CA THR A 364 3.78 -12.45 -3.37
C THR A 364 4.74 -12.76 -4.49
N HIS A 365 5.08 -14.04 -4.63
CA HIS A 365 6.00 -14.55 -5.64
C HIS A 365 5.21 -14.94 -6.90
N SER A 366 5.74 -14.64 -8.09
CA SER A 366 5.10 -14.95 -9.38
C SER A 366 5.05 -16.44 -9.71
#